data_AF-A0A453GTL9-F1
#
_entry.id   AF-A0A453GTL9-F1
#
_cell.length_a   1.000
_cell.length_b   1.000
_cell.length_c   1.000
_cell.angle_alpha   90.00
_cell.angle_beta   90.00
_cell.angle_gamma   90.00
#
_symmetry.space_group_name_H-M   'P 1'
#
loop_
_entity.id
_entity.type
_entity.pdbx_description
1 polymer ?
#
loop_
_entity_poly.entity_id
_entity_poly.type
_entity_poly.pdbx_seq_one_letter_code
_entity_poly.pdbx_strand_id
1 'polypeptide(L)'
;MYLKGTHLKCLTIASTTKKIHTHVCKKKSSCSLYYHAQVNFSCKCLSFEGYPYNLDFDFSVMAQFQNFSINNLGDPFIESNYGVHSRQFEVAVLDWFARLWDLQQDEYWGYITNCGTEGNLHGLLVGLVSIY
;
A
#
# COMPACT_ATOMS: atom_id res chain seq x y z
N MET A 1 21.11 14.07 -33.47
CA MET A 1 20.75 15.50 -33.71
C MET A 1 19.23 15.59 -33.72
N TYR A 2 18.69 16.72 -33.25
CA TYR A 2 17.42 16.92 -32.55
C TYR A 2 16.07 16.57 -33.24
N LEU A 3 15.09 16.33 -32.35
CA LEU A 3 13.66 15.98 -32.43
C LEU A 3 12.74 16.85 -33.31
N LYS A 4 11.60 16.27 -33.74
CA LYS A 4 10.27 16.93 -33.76
C LYS A 4 9.09 15.94 -33.76
N GLY A 5 8.32 15.94 -32.66
CA GLY A 5 6.85 15.93 -32.70
C GLY A 5 6.08 14.61 -32.75
N THR A 6 6.25 13.72 -31.77
CA THR A 6 5.24 12.67 -31.49
C THR A 6 4.17 13.21 -30.56
N HIS A 7 3.02 13.59 -31.11
CA HIS A 7 1.77 13.66 -30.35
C HIS A 7 1.39 12.23 -29.94
N LEU A 8 1.85 11.77 -28.77
CA LEU A 8 1.17 10.66 -28.10
C LEU A 8 -0.21 11.18 -27.65
N LYS A 9 -1.22 10.93 -28.47
CA LYS A 9 -2.61 10.89 -27.98
C LYS A 9 -2.65 9.74 -26.98
N CYS A 10 -2.61 10.07 -25.69
CA CYS A 10 -3.05 9.15 -24.65
C CYS A 10 -4.54 8.90 -24.92
N LEU A 11 -4.83 7.81 -25.62
CA LEU A 11 -6.17 7.27 -25.80
C LEU A 11 -6.60 6.79 -24.41
N THR A 12 -7.33 7.65 -23.69
CA THR A 12 -8.08 7.23 -22.52
C THR A 12 -9.18 6.30 -23.02
N ILE A 13 -8.95 4.99 -22.95
CA ILE A 13 -10.04 4.01 -23.00
C ILE A 13 -10.76 4.16 -21.65
N ALA A 14 -11.66 5.14 -21.58
CA ALA A 14 -12.68 5.16 -20.56
C ALA A 14 -13.66 4.05 -20.92
N SER A 15 -13.70 3.03 -20.07
CA SER A 15 -14.73 1.99 -20.10
C SER A 15 -16.11 2.63 -20.16
N THR A 16 -16.83 2.26 -21.23
CA THR A 16 -18.28 2.18 -21.34
C THR A 16 -19.13 2.94 -20.30
N THR A 17 -19.76 4.01 -20.80
CA THR A 17 -21.08 4.53 -20.37
C THR A 17 -21.26 5.00 -18.92
N LYS A 18 -21.10 6.31 -18.68
CA LYS A 18 -22.02 7.12 -17.85
C LYS A 18 -21.85 8.62 -18.18
N LYS A 19 -22.98 9.27 -18.46
CA LYS A 19 -23.11 10.69 -18.86
C LYS A 19 -22.28 11.63 -17.97
N ILE A 20 -21.52 12.50 -18.61
CA ILE A 20 -20.82 13.63 -17.97
C ILE A 20 -21.87 14.66 -17.56
N HIS A 21 -22.23 14.71 -16.28
CA HIS A 21 -22.79 15.92 -15.68
C HIS A 21 -21.63 16.88 -15.41
N THR A 22 -21.58 17.99 -16.15
CA THR A 22 -20.65 19.08 -15.94
C THR A 22 -21.03 19.86 -14.68
N HIS A 23 -20.59 19.38 -13.51
CA HIS A 23 -20.51 20.26 -12.34
C HIS A 23 -19.32 21.20 -12.51
N VAL A 24 -19.58 22.41 -13.02
CA VAL A 24 -18.62 23.50 -13.01
C VAL A 24 -18.40 23.92 -11.55
N CYS A 25 -17.36 23.39 -10.92
CA CYS A 25 -16.93 23.82 -9.59
C CYS A 25 -16.29 25.21 -9.69
N LYS A 26 -17.10 26.26 -9.49
CA LYS A 26 -16.63 27.64 -9.35
C LYS A 26 -15.99 27.85 -7.97
N LYS A 27 -14.77 27.34 -7.73
CA LYS A 27 -13.79 27.86 -6.74
C LYS A 27 -12.54 26.97 -6.65
N LYS A 28 -11.37 27.63 -6.49
CA LYS A 28 -10.07 27.18 -5.93
C LYS A 28 -8.94 26.85 -6.92
N SER A 29 -7.95 27.73 -6.96
CA SER A 29 -6.61 27.53 -7.53
C SER A 29 -5.88 26.30 -6.95
N SER A 30 -6.23 25.84 -5.76
CA SER A 30 -5.65 24.64 -5.13
C SER A 30 -6.14 23.31 -5.71
N CYS A 31 -7.27 23.29 -6.42
CA CYS A 31 -7.79 22.07 -7.07
C CYS A 31 -6.95 21.68 -8.30
N SER A 32 -6.29 22.64 -8.95
CA SER A 32 -5.43 22.41 -10.11
C SER A 32 -4.19 21.57 -9.78
N LEU A 33 -3.46 21.91 -8.71
CA LEU A 33 -2.24 21.21 -8.30
C LEU A 33 -2.49 19.74 -7.92
N TYR A 34 -3.55 19.48 -7.14
CA TYR A 34 -3.93 18.12 -6.75
C TYR A 34 -4.27 17.25 -7.97
N TYR A 35 -5.07 17.80 -8.88
CA TYR A 35 -5.44 17.10 -10.12
C TYR A 35 -4.21 16.80 -10.98
N HIS A 36 -3.32 17.79 -11.16
CA HIS A 36 -2.07 17.59 -11.89
C HIS A 36 -1.15 16.56 -11.24
N ALA A 37 -1.06 16.54 -9.91
CA ALA A 37 -0.29 15.52 -9.18
C ALA A 37 -0.87 14.11 -9.41
N GLN A 38 -2.19 13.96 -9.29
CA GLN A 38 -2.86 12.66 -9.47
C GLN A 38 -2.65 12.11 -10.89
N VAL A 39 -2.82 12.95 -11.92
CA VAL A 39 -2.57 12.54 -13.31
C VAL A 39 -1.10 12.17 -13.53
N ASN A 40 -0.17 12.96 -13.00
CA ASN A 40 1.26 12.70 -13.12
C ASN A 40 1.68 11.38 -12.44
N PHE A 41 1.15 11.10 -11.25
CA PHE A 41 1.42 9.83 -10.55
C PHE A 41 0.86 8.65 -11.34
N SER A 42 -0.39 8.74 -11.83
CA SER A 42 -1.00 7.69 -12.65
C SER A 42 -0.17 7.40 -13.90
N CYS A 43 0.21 8.42 -14.68
CA CYS A 43 1.07 8.25 -15.85
C CYS A 43 2.42 7.61 -15.51
N LYS A 44 3.04 7.97 -14.39
CA LYS A 44 4.30 7.38 -13.94
C LYS A 44 4.13 5.91 -13.58
N CYS A 45 3.09 5.54 -12.85
CA CYS A 45 2.83 4.15 -12.49
C CYS A 45 2.62 3.26 -13.73
N LEU A 46 1.92 3.78 -14.75
CA LEU A 46 1.65 3.07 -16.00
C LEU A 46 2.90 2.76 -16.84
N SER A 47 3.98 3.54 -16.69
CA SER A 47 5.22 3.39 -17.47
C SER A 47 6.41 2.95 -16.62
N PHE A 48 6.19 2.52 -15.38
CA PHE A 48 7.27 2.23 -14.44
C PHE A 48 7.62 0.75 -14.46
N GLU A 49 8.86 0.46 -14.87
CA GLU A 49 9.36 -0.90 -15.09
C GLU A 49 10.68 -1.16 -14.33
N GLY A 50 11.24 -0.14 -13.67
CA GLY A 50 12.61 -0.16 -13.14
C GLY A 50 12.78 -0.80 -11.77
N TYR A 51 11.69 -1.09 -11.05
CA TYR A 51 11.71 -1.74 -9.73
C TYR A 51 10.55 -2.72 -9.59
N PRO A 52 10.71 -3.82 -8.84
CA PRO A 52 9.71 -4.88 -8.72
C PRO A 52 8.59 -4.52 -7.74
N TYR A 53 7.87 -3.42 -8.03
CA TYR A 53 6.68 -3.04 -7.29
C TYR A 53 5.44 -3.46 -8.05
N ASN A 54 4.47 -4.06 -7.35
CA ASN A 54 3.11 -4.01 -7.87
C ASN A 54 2.66 -2.54 -7.83
N LEU A 55 2.06 -2.06 -8.91
CA LEU A 55 1.57 -0.68 -9.02
C LEU A 55 0.05 -0.62 -9.23
N ASP A 56 -0.59 -1.77 -9.39
CA ASP A 56 -2.03 -1.90 -9.52
C ASP A 56 -2.65 -2.21 -8.15
N PHE A 57 -3.22 -1.19 -7.51
CA PHE A 57 -3.87 -1.28 -6.21
C PHE A 57 -5.24 -0.63 -6.23
N ASP A 58 -6.24 -1.33 -5.71
CA ASP A 58 -7.55 -0.75 -5.39
C ASP A 58 -7.72 -0.63 -3.86
N PHE A 59 -7.68 0.61 -3.36
CA PHE A 59 -7.88 0.91 -1.95
C PHE A 59 -9.33 1.24 -1.58
N SER A 60 -10.29 1.09 -2.51
CA SER A 60 -11.70 1.44 -2.29
C SER A 60 -12.29 0.79 -1.03
N VAL A 61 -12.01 -0.49 -0.81
CA VAL A 61 -12.47 -1.26 0.36
C VAL A 61 -11.84 -0.78 1.66
N MET A 62 -10.62 -0.27 1.59
CA MET A 62 -9.85 0.20 2.74
C MET A 62 -10.11 1.69 3.08
N ALA A 63 -10.74 2.44 2.18
CA ALA A 63 -10.96 3.87 2.34
C ALA A 63 -11.71 4.23 3.63
N GLN A 64 -12.62 3.36 4.09
CA GLN A 64 -13.36 3.56 5.34
C GLN A 64 -12.47 3.60 6.59
N PHE A 65 -11.34 2.89 6.59
CA PHE A 65 -10.42 2.79 7.72
C PHE A 65 -9.50 4.01 7.86
N GLN A 66 -9.38 4.82 6.80
CA GLN A 66 -8.55 6.03 6.78
C GLN A 66 -9.05 7.14 7.72
N ASN A 67 -10.26 6.99 8.27
CA ASN A 67 -10.83 7.92 9.25
C ASN A 67 -10.37 7.65 10.69
N PHE A 68 -9.62 6.57 10.93
CA PHE A 68 -9.19 6.16 12.25
C PHE A 68 -7.66 6.21 12.37
N SER A 69 -7.16 6.60 13.54
CA SER A 69 -5.73 6.52 13.87
C SER A 69 -5.41 5.10 14.35
N ILE A 70 -5.35 4.14 13.43
CA ILE A 70 -5.06 2.74 13.76
C ILE A 70 -3.57 2.59 14.12
N ASN A 71 -3.29 1.91 15.22
CA ASN A 71 -1.92 1.64 15.66
C ASN A 71 -1.80 0.25 16.32
N ASN A 72 -1.02 -0.65 15.73
CA ASN A 72 -0.74 -1.98 16.28
C ASN A 72 0.47 -1.90 17.23
N LEU A 73 0.25 -1.29 18.39
CA LEU A 73 1.31 -1.08 19.36
C LEU A 73 1.63 -2.38 20.11
N GLY A 74 2.86 -2.85 19.94
CA GLY A 74 3.43 -3.96 20.70
C GLY A 74 3.40 -5.28 19.94
N ASP A 75 3.43 -6.37 20.70
CA ASP A 75 3.39 -7.73 20.15
C ASP A 75 1.98 -8.06 19.59
N PRO A 76 1.85 -8.62 18.38
CA PRO A 76 0.56 -8.95 17.79
C PRO A 76 -0.27 -9.98 18.57
N PHE A 77 0.37 -10.89 19.29
CA PHE A 77 -0.25 -11.99 20.04
C PHE A 77 -0.58 -11.60 21.49
N ILE A 78 -0.06 -10.48 21.98
CA ILE A 78 -0.30 -9.99 23.35
C ILE A 78 -1.35 -8.87 23.31
N GLU A 79 -2.24 -8.86 24.29
CA GLU A 79 -3.25 -7.81 24.39
C GLU A 79 -2.64 -6.45 24.73
N SER A 80 -2.98 -5.43 23.93
CA SER A 80 -2.49 -4.06 24.09
C SER A 80 -3.53 -3.19 24.81
N ASN A 81 -3.06 -2.18 25.56
CA ASN A 81 -3.93 -1.20 26.20
C ASN A 81 -4.52 -0.18 25.20
N TYR A 82 -4.04 -0.17 23.95
CA TYR A 82 -4.55 0.72 22.91
C TYR A 82 -5.71 0.08 22.15
N GLY A 83 -6.91 0.66 22.23
CA GLY A 83 -8.14 0.06 21.69
C GLY A 83 -8.39 0.26 20.19
N VAL A 84 -7.62 1.10 19.49
CA VAL A 84 -7.81 1.37 18.05
C VAL A 84 -6.72 0.66 17.25
N HIS A 85 -6.81 -0.66 17.12
CA HIS A 85 -5.81 -1.50 16.47
C HIS A 85 -6.44 -2.49 15.48
N SER A 86 -5.63 -3.00 14.57
CA SER A 86 -5.97 -4.03 13.58
C SER A 86 -5.19 -5.34 13.81
N ARG A 87 -4.66 -5.57 15.03
CA ARG A 87 -3.87 -6.78 15.38
C ARG A 87 -4.49 -8.12 14.92
N GLN A 88 -5.81 -8.24 14.96
CA GLN A 88 -6.51 -9.44 14.46
C GLN A 88 -6.27 -9.69 12.96
N PHE A 89 -6.21 -8.63 12.15
CA PHE A 89 -5.88 -8.73 10.73
C PHE A 89 -4.39 -9.06 10.53
N GLU A 90 -3.53 -8.49 11.36
CA GLU A 90 -2.09 -8.78 11.34
C GLU A 90 -1.82 -10.26 11.64
N VAL A 91 -2.41 -10.81 12.71
CA VAL A 91 -2.33 -12.25 13.02
C VAL A 91 -2.91 -13.10 11.89
N ALA A 92 -4.06 -12.72 11.33
CA ALA A 92 -4.65 -13.46 10.20
C ALA A 92 -3.73 -13.53 8.96
N VAL A 93 -2.94 -12.48 8.69
CA VAL A 93 -1.94 -12.48 7.62
C VAL A 93 -0.75 -13.37 7.98
N LEU A 94 -0.27 -13.31 9.22
CA LEU A 94 0.79 -14.20 9.72
C LEU A 94 0.37 -15.67 9.60
N ASP A 95 -0.84 -16.02 10.03
CA ASP A 95 -1.40 -17.36 9.93
C ASP A 95 -1.51 -17.82 8.46
N TRP A 96 -1.79 -16.91 7.53
CA TRP A 96 -1.83 -17.23 6.11
C TRP A 96 -0.46 -17.60 5.56
N PHE A 97 0.59 -16.86 5.93
CA PHE A 97 1.97 -17.20 5.56
C PHE A 97 2.48 -18.45 6.28
N ALA A 98 2.13 -18.65 7.55
CA ALA A 98 2.48 -19.86 8.30
C ALA A 98 1.94 -21.11 7.61
N ARG A 99 0.66 -21.08 7.16
CA ARG A 99 0.09 -22.17 6.34
C ARG A 99 0.79 -22.35 4.99
N LEU A 100 1.23 -21.26 4.36
CA LEU A 100 1.96 -21.33 3.09
C LEU A 100 3.33 -22.00 3.26
N TRP A 101 3.95 -21.87 4.43
CA TRP A 101 5.24 -22.46 4.77
C TRP A 101 5.15 -23.75 5.58
N ASP A 102 3.95 -24.29 5.79
CA ASP A 102 3.70 -25.53 6.53
C ASP A 102 4.21 -25.49 7.99
N LEU A 103 4.05 -24.33 8.65
CA LEU A 103 4.38 -24.13 10.06
C LEU A 103 3.16 -24.35 10.95
N GLN A 104 3.34 -25.02 12.09
CA GLN A 104 2.28 -25.14 13.11
C GLN A 104 2.14 -23.85 13.92
N GLN A 105 0.99 -23.68 14.57
CA GLN A 105 0.61 -22.43 15.24
C GLN A 105 1.51 -22.06 16.44
N ASP A 106 2.18 -23.04 17.01
CA ASP A 106 3.16 -22.91 18.09
C ASP A 106 4.62 -22.82 17.61
N GLU A 107 4.85 -22.93 16.30
CA GLU A 107 6.20 -22.95 15.70
C GLU A 107 6.63 -21.61 15.08
N TYR A 108 5.78 -20.59 15.10
CA TYR A 108 6.15 -19.26 14.60
C TYR A 108 5.84 -18.15 15.59
N TRP A 109 6.65 -17.11 15.48
CA TRP A 109 6.39 -15.79 16.03
C TRP A 109 6.83 -14.75 15.00
N GLY A 110 6.10 -13.65 14.90
CA GLY A 110 6.42 -12.59 13.96
C GLY A 110 5.42 -11.44 14.02
N TYR A 111 5.69 -10.42 13.21
CA TYR A 111 4.86 -9.23 13.07
C TYR A 111 4.98 -8.70 11.63
N ILE A 112 4.05 -7.83 11.23
CA ILE A 112 4.05 -7.24 9.88
C ILE A 112 5.02 -6.06 9.84
N THR A 113 6.05 -6.18 9.00
CA THR A 113 7.07 -5.13 8.84
C THR A 113 6.65 -4.07 7.83
N ASN A 114 7.23 -2.88 7.95
CA ASN A 114 6.99 -1.80 6.98
C ASN A 114 7.69 -2.08 5.63
N CYS A 115 8.80 -2.82 5.65
CA CYS A 115 9.50 -3.26 4.44
C CYS A 115 10.41 -4.46 4.69
N GLY A 116 10.99 -5.00 3.61
CA GLY A 116 11.96 -6.11 3.70
C GLY A 116 13.25 -5.74 4.43
N THR A 117 13.68 -4.47 4.39
CA THR A 117 14.87 -4.02 5.12
C THR A 117 14.70 -4.16 6.63
N GLU A 118 13.54 -3.76 7.15
CA GLU A 118 13.20 -3.93 8.56
C GLU A 118 13.18 -5.42 8.95
N GLY A 119 12.53 -6.26 8.14
CA GLY A 119 12.48 -7.70 8.38
C GLY A 119 13.87 -8.36 8.40
N ASN A 120 14.75 -7.97 7.47
CA ASN A 120 16.13 -8.46 7.44
C ASN A 120 16.94 -8.00 8.66
N LEU A 121 16.78 -6.74 9.06
CA LEU A 121 17.46 -6.21 10.25
C LEU A 121 16.99 -6.92 11.52
N HIS A 122 15.67 -7.13 11.64
CA HIS A 122 15.09 -7.85 12.76
C HIS A 122 15.57 -9.30 12.80
N GLY A 123 15.60 -10.00 11.66
CA GLY A 123 16.12 -11.37 11.57
C GLY A 123 17.60 -11.47 11.99
N LEU A 124 18.44 -10.52 11.58
CA LEU A 124 19.83 -10.45 12.04
C LEU A 124 19.93 -10.21 13.54
N LEU A 125 19.11 -9.30 14.09
CA LEU A 125 19.08 -9.02 15.53
C LEU A 125 18.70 -10.27 16.33
N VAL A 126 17.60 -10.94 15.97
CA VAL A 126 17.14 -12.16 16.65
C VAL A 126 18.17 -13.29 16.51
N GLY A 127 18.75 -13.46 15.31
CA GLY A 127 19.79 -14.46 15.08
C GLY A 127 21.03 -14.22 15.94
N LEU A 128 21.45 -12.96 16.13
CA LEU A 128 22.57 -12.60 17.00
C LEU A 128 22.28 -12.86 18.48
N VAL A 129 21.08 -12.49 18.94
CA VAL A 129 20.69 -12.65 20.35
C VAL A 129 20.49 -14.12 20.71
N SER A 130 20.07 -14.96 19.76
CA SER A 130 19.80 -16.40 20.00
C SER A 130 21.07 -17.27 20.12
N ILE A 131 22.26 -16.72 19.88
CA ILE A 131 23.55 -17.44 19.95
C ILE A 131 24.18 -17.37 21.36
N TYR A 132 23.59 -16.61 22.28
CA TYR A 132 24.00 -16.50 23.69
C TYR A 132 22.99 -17.18 24.62
#